data_AF-A0A765FXJ3-F1
#
_entry.id   AF-A0A765FXJ3-F1
#
_cell.length_a   1.000
_cell.length_b   1.000
_cell.length_c   1.000
_cell.angle_alpha   90.00
_cell.angle_beta   90.00
_cell.angle_gamma   90.00
#
_symmetry.space_group_name_H-M   'P 1'
#
loop_
_entity.id
_entity.type
_entity.pdbx_description
1 polymer ?
#
loop_
_entity_poly.entity_id
_entity_poly.type
_entity_poly.pdbx_seq_one_letter_code
_entity_poly.pdbx_strand_id
1 'polypeptide(L)' 'MFVELVYDKRNVEGLPGARSIILNELTRRVHRIFPDADVRVEPMQANSLHRDASKSDREN' A
#
# COMPACT_ATOMS: atom_id res chain seq x y z
N MET A 1 -6.81 12.35 -4.85
CA MET A 1 -7.26 11.00 -4.44
C MET A 1 -6.05 10.21 -3.99
N PHE A 2 -6.17 9.32 -3.01
CA PHE A 2 -5.04 8.52 -2.51
C PHE A 2 -5.33 7.03 -2.74
N VAL A 3 -4.33 6.28 -3.20
CA VAL A 3 -4.42 4.83 -3.42
C VAL A 3 -3.21 4.16 -2.78
N GLU A 4 -3.46 3.26 -1.83
CA GLU A 4 -2.42 2.42 -1.22
C GLU A 4 -2.71 0.95 -1.52
N LEU A 5 -1.70 0.23 -1.99
CA LEU A 5 -1.75 -1.21 -2.19
C LEU A 5 -0.84 -1.91 -1.18
N VAL A 6 -1.46 -2.72 -0.31
CA VAL A 6 -0.75 -3.63 0.58
C VAL A 6 -0.71 -5.02 -0.04
N TYR A 7 0.49 -5.58 -0.23
CA TYR A 7 0.67 -6.90 -0.85
C TYR A 7 1.35 -7.89 0.08
N ASP A 8 0.96 -9.16 0.05
CA ASP A 8 1.67 -10.20 0.81
C ASP A 8 3.07 -10.41 0.21
N LYS A 9 4.13 -10.31 1.04
CA LYS A 9 5.52 -10.50 0.59
C LYS A 9 5.74 -11.88 -0.04
N ARG A 10 5.02 -12.91 0.42
CA ARG A 10 5.13 -14.29 -0.06
C ARG A 10 4.66 -14.44 -1.50
N ASN A 11 3.74 -13.59 -1.95
CA ASN A 11 3.24 -13.62 -3.33
C ASN A 11 4.28 -13.16 -4.35
N VAL A 12 5.34 -12.48 -3.90
CA VAL A 12 6.40 -11.97 -4.76
C VAL A 12 7.78 -12.44 -4.30
N GLU A 13 7.82 -13.51 -3.51
CA GLU A 13 9.07 -14.15 -3.14
C GLU A 13 9.81 -14.63 -4.40
N GLY A 14 11.10 -14.34 -4.49
CA GLY A 14 11.92 -14.65 -5.67
C GLY A 14 11.82 -13.65 -6.83
N LEU A 15 10.96 -12.63 -6.75
CA LEU A 15 10.91 -11.53 -7.73
C LEU A 15 11.76 -10.33 -7.26
N PRO A 16 12.98 -10.13 -7.80
CA PRO A 16 13.81 -9.00 -7.44
C PRO A 16 13.13 -7.69 -7.85
N GLY A 17 13.10 -6.72 -6.94
CA GLY A 17 12.50 -5.41 -7.23
C GLY A 17 10.96 -5.42 -7.34
N ALA A 18 10.27 -6.46 -6.85
CA ALA A 18 8.81 -6.59 -6.93
C ALA A 18 8.05 -5.32 -6.50
N ARG A 19 8.48 -4.64 -5.42
CA ARG A 19 7.85 -3.38 -4.97
C ARG A 19 7.83 -2.33 -6.07
N SER A 20 8.93 -2.15 -6.79
CA SER A 20 9.04 -1.16 -7.86
C SER A 20 8.18 -1.53 -9.07
N ILE A 21 8.13 -2.82 -9.42
CA ILE A 21 7.28 -3.34 -10.49
C ILE A 21 5.81 -3.05 -10.18
N ILE A 22 5.36 -3.39 -8.96
CA ILE A 22 3.99 -3.16 -8.51
C ILE A 22 3.68 -1.66 -8.50
N LEU A 23 4.56 -0.83 -7.95
CA LEU A 23 4.37 0.62 -7.90
C LEU A 23 4.23 1.21 -9.31
N ASN A 24 5.10 0.83 -10.24
CA ASN A 24 5.04 1.34 -11.61
C ASN A 24 3.76 0.94 -12.33
N GLU A 25 3.32 -0.31 -12.21
CA GLU A 25 2.09 -0.79 -12.84
C GLU A 25 0.85 -0.15 -12.21
N LEU A 26 0.80 -0.05 -10.88
CA LEU A 26 -0.30 0.59 -10.18
C LEU A 26 -0.40 2.08 -10.54
N THR A 27 0.73 2.79 -10.53
CA THR A 27 0.81 4.21 -10.90
C THR A 27 0.29 4.41 -12.32
N ARG A 28 0.78 3.63 -13.29
CA ARG A 28 0.34 3.72 -14.70
C ARG A 28 -1.17 3.51 -14.84
N ARG A 29 -1.75 2.53 -14.15
CA ARG A 29 -3.19 2.21 -14.26
C ARG A 29 -4.07 3.24 -13.57
N VAL A 30 -3.65 3.71 -12.39
CA VAL A 30 -4.39 4.71 -11.61
C VAL A 30 -4.34 6.07 -12.31
N HIS A 31 -3.16 6.54 -12.73
CA HIS A 31 -3.01 7.85 -13.38
C HIS A 31 -3.72 7.96 -14.73
N ARG A 32 -3.96 6.82 -15.41
CA ARG A 32 -4.79 6.80 -16.63
C ARG A 32 -6.23 7.25 -16.38
N ILE A 33 -6.75 7.07 -15.16
CA ILE A 33 -8.14 7.41 -14.79
C ILE A 33 -8.15 8.64 -13.88
N PHE A 34 -7.17 8.74 -12.98
CA PHE A 34 -7.03 9.78 -11.97
C PHE A 34 -5.59 10.32 -12.01
N PRO A 35 -5.29 11.29 -12.89
CA PRO A 35 -3.92 11.74 -13.16
C PRO A 35 -3.21 12.30 -11.93
N ASP A 36 -3.96 12.90 -11.00
CA ASP A 36 -3.42 13.54 -9.79
C ASP A 36 -3.50 12.67 -8.53
N ALA A 37 -3.64 11.36 -8.69
CA ALA A 37 -3.70 10.45 -7.54
C ALA A 37 -2.30 10.22 -6.93
N ASP A 38 -2.19 10.26 -5.60
CA ASP A 38 -0.99 9.80 -4.89
C ASP A 38 -1.08 8.27 -4.72
N VAL A 39 -0.04 7.55 -5.15
CA VAL A 39 -0.01 6.08 -5.21
C VAL A 39 1.13 5.54 -4.36
N ARG A 40 0.80 4.62 -3.44
CA ARG A 40 1.78 3.97 -2.54
C ARG A 40 1.62 2.46 -2.55
N VAL A 41 2.73 1.77 -2.32
CA VAL A 41 2.77 0.31 -2.28
C VAL A 41 3.64 -0.13 -1.12
N GLU A 42 3.06 -0.89 -0.21
CA GLU A 42 3.73 -1.40 0.97
C GLU A 42 3.55 -2.91 1.12
N PRO A 43 4.56 -3.65 1.57
CA PRO A 43 4.37 -5.05 1.88
C PRO A 43 3.54 -5.22 3.15
N MET A 44 2.69 -6.23 3.18
CA MET A 44 1.91 -6.60 4.36
C MET A 44 2.89 -6.93 5.50
N GLN A 45 2.89 -6.09 6.52
CA GLN A 45 3.51 -6.41 7.80
C GLN A 45 2.60 -7.45 8.46
N ALA A 46 3.12 -8.66 8.70
CA ALA A 46 2.43 -9.62 9.56
C ALA A 46 2.35 -8.98 10.96
N ASN A 47 1.15 -8.55 11.36
CA ASN A 47 0.93 -7.92 12.65
C ASN A 47 1.33 -8.86 13.80
N SER A 48 2.54 -8.70 14.35
CA SER A 48 2.75 -8.93 15.78
C SER A 48 2.19 -7.72 16.52
N LEU A 49 0.86 -7.63 16.61
CA LEU A 49 0.09 -6.74 17.48
C LEU A 49 0.41 -5.23 17.37
N HIS A 50 -0.42 -4.49 16.63
CA HIS A 50 -0.61 -3.07 16.88
C HIS A 50 -1.44 -2.90 18.17
N ARG A 51 -0.82 -3.10 19.34
CA ARG A 51 -1.42 -2.84 20.66
C ARG A 51 -1.19 -1.38 21.06
N ASP A 52 -1.47 -0.45 20.15
CA ASP A 52 -1.56 0.98 20.46
C ASP A 52 -2.51 1.66 19.46
N ALA A 53 -3.65 1.01 19.23
CA ALA A 53 -4.81 1.72 18.72
C ALA A 53 -5.28 2.66 19.82
N SER A 54 -4.70 3.86 19.90
CA SER A 54 -5.27 4.98 20.63
C SER A 54 -6.61 5.33 19.96
N LYS A 55 -7.66 4.62 20.40
CA LYS A 55 -9.05 5.08 20.31
C LYS A 55 -9.17 6.28 21.26
N SER A 56 -8.71 7.44 20.82
CA SER A 56 -9.07 8.73 21.40
C SER A 56 -8.95 9.77 20.31
N ASP A 57 -9.86 9.68 19.35
CA ASP A 57 -10.47 10.88 18.79
C ASP A 57 -11.79 10.48 18.15
N ARG A 58 -12.80 10.28 18.99
CA ARG A 58 -14.20 10.30 18.57
C ARG A 58 -14.94 11.25 19.50
N GLU A 59 -15.21 12.43 18.96
CA GLU A 59 -16.46 13.19 19.09
C GLU A 59 -16.65 13.96 20.43
N ASN A 60 -16.44 15.27 20.33
CA ASN A 60 -17.30 16.28 20.97
C ASN A 60 -18.76 16.05 20.59
#